data_AF-A0A1X7UGU6-F1
#
_entry.id   AF-A0A1X7UGU6-F1
#
_cell.length_a   1.000
_cell.length_b   1.000
_cell.length_c   1.000
_cell.angle_alpha   90.00
_cell.angle_beta   90.00
_cell.angle_gamma   90.00
#
_symmetry.space_group_name_H-M   'P 1'
#
loop_
_entity.id
_entity.type
_entity.pdbx_description
1 polymer ?
#
loop_
_entity_poly.entity_id
_entity_poly.type
_entity_poly.pdbx_seq_one_letter_code
_entity_poly.pdbx_strand_id
1 'polypeptide(L)'
;MSVEVTKSPLDEKEYRCLSLPNGLKVLLISEYNLAHQSDDEFDSGSESGDSESSNYENGISKGLSSGTGCTSRKRRKTESGSTDDDQFMRKDRGTSSRKGNKQLFNAACGLCVRVGSFHDPKELPGLAHLLEHMLFMGSQKYPGENEFDSFVSSHGGNSNACTGYELTYYCFEVNKKYFQEALDKFAHFFISPLIMESSLEREIEAVDN
;
A
#
# COMPACT_ATOMS: atom_id res chain seq x y z
N MET A 1 27.70 7.95 -14.73
CA MET A 1 27.05 8.73 -15.81
C MET A 1 25.62 9.02 -15.37
N SER A 2 25.21 10.28 -15.27
CA SER A 2 23.80 10.59 -15.01
C SER A 2 22.97 10.22 -16.23
N VAL A 3 21.97 9.36 -16.07
CA VAL A 3 21.03 9.02 -17.13
C VAL A 3 20.00 10.15 -17.20
N GLU A 4 19.93 10.84 -18.34
CA GLU A 4 18.93 11.87 -18.58
C GLU A 4 17.56 11.22 -18.78
N VAL A 5 16.54 11.72 -18.06
CA VAL A 5 15.18 11.17 -18.10
C VAL A 5 14.38 11.94 -19.14
N THR A 6 13.93 11.26 -20.19
CA THR A 6 13.00 11.84 -21.17
C THR A 6 11.60 11.95 -20.56
N LYS A 7 11.02 13.15 -20.58
CA LYS A 7 9.66 13.43 -20.07
C LYS A 7 8.84 14.28 -21.04
N SER A 8 7.53 14.37 -20.78
CA SER A 8 6.65 15.27 -21.53
C SER A 8 7.06 16.75 -21.32
N PRO A 9 6.99 17.61 -22.35
CA PRO A 9 7.22 19.05 -22.18
C PRO A 9 6.25 19.73 -21.20
N LEU A 10 5.07 19.12 -20.97
CA LEU A 10 4.06 19.62 -20.03
C LEU A 10 4.22 19.06 -18.60
N ASP A 11 5.21 18.18 -18.38
CA ASP A 11 5.45 17.58 -17.08
C ASP A 11 6.41 18.43 -16.24
N GLU A 12 5.86 19.10 -15.24
CA GLU A 12 6.59 20.01 -14.35
C GLU A 12 7.43 19.26 -13.29
N LYS A 13 7.28 17.94 -13.14
CA LYS A 13 8.02 17.16 -12.13
C LYS A 13 9.51 17.06 -12.46
N GLU A 14 10.33 16.97 -11.42
CA GLU A 14 11.75 16.70 -11.54
C GLU A 14 12.04 15.21 -11.37
N TYR A 15 12.95 14.70 -12.19
CA TYR A 15 13.32 13.29 -12.21
C TYR A 15 14.81 13.11 -12.03
N ARG A 16 15.19 12.12 -11.21
CA ARG A 16 16.60 11.73 -11.05
C ARG A 16 16.75 10.22 -10.99
N CYS A 17 17.49 9.65 -11.95
CA CYS A 17 17.88 8.25 -11.93
C CYS A 17 19.18 8.05 -11.16
N LEU A 18 19.20 7.05 -10.27
CA LEU A 18 20.36 6.65 -9.49
C LEU A 18 20.60 5.14 -9.62
N SER A 19 21.87 4.74 -9.48
CA SER A 19 22.26 3.35 -9.26
C SER A 19 23.06 3.30 -7.97
N LEU A 20 22.54 2.58 -6.99
CA LEU A 20 23.17 2.43 -5.68
C LEU A 20 24.33 1.42 -5.75
N PRO A 21 25.29 1.47 -4.82
CA PRO A 21 26.43 0.53 -4.80
C PRO A 21 26.03 -0.95 -4.72
N ASN A 22 24.85 -1.26 -4.16
CA ASN A 22 24.29 -2.62 -4.10
C ASN A 22 23.58 -3.06 -5.40
N GLY A 23 23.61 -2.23 -6.45
CA GLY A 23 23.01 -2.52 -7.75
C GLY A 23 21.54 -2.12 -7.89
N LEU A 24 20.89 -1.60 -6.82
CA LEU A 24 19.51 -1.13 -6.90
C LEU A 24 19.41 0.10 -7.83
N LYS A 25 18.46 0.04 -8.77
CA LYS A 25 18.15 1.16 -9.66
C LYS A 25 16.98 1.94 -9.11
N VAL A 26 17.13 3.25 -8.98
CA VAL A 26 16.14 4.12 -8.32
C VAL A 26 15.78 5.27 -9.25
N LEU A 27 14.48 5.57 -9.35
CA LEU A 27 13.95 6.78 -9.97
C LEU A 27 13.34 7.65 -8.87
N LEU A 28 13.93 8.81 -8.61
CA LEU A 28 13.37 9.82 -7.72
C LEU A 28 12.50 10.77 -8.54
N ILE A 29 11.31 11.06 -8.02
CA ILE A 29 10.35 12.00 -8.62
C ILE A 29 10.05 13.06 -7.56
N SER A 30 10.29 14.32 -7.88
CA SER A 30 9.99 15.45 -7.00
C SER A 30 8.92 16.34 -7.63
N GLU A 31 7.88 16.63 -6.86
CA GLU A 31 6.84 17.57 -7.22
C GLU A 31 6.88 18.73 -6.22
N TYR A 32 7.24 19.91 -6.70
CA TYR A 32 7.24 21.15 -5.91
C TYR A 32 5.93 21.89 -6.14
N ASN A 33 5.02 21.82 -5.18
CA ASN A 33 3.82 22.65 -5.21
C ASN A 33 4.03 23.89 -4.32
N LEU A 34 4.12 25.07 -4.93
CA LEU A 34 4.39 26.36 -4.27
C LEU A 34 3.28 26.80 -3.30
N ALA A 35 2.10 26.17 -3.35
CA ALA A 35 0.92 26.59 -2.59
C ALA A 35 0.98 26.33 -1.06
N HIS A 36 2.05 25.72 -0.53
CA HIS A 36 2.07 25.21 0.85
C HIS A 36 3.25 25.64 1.73
N GLN A 37 4.01 26.68 1.34
CA GLN A 37 5.06 27.23 2.22
C GLN A 37 4.54 27.87 3.53
N SER A 38 3.21 27.94 3.76
CA SER A 38 2.62 28.66 4.89
C SER A 38 2.21 27.82 6.10
N ASP A 39 2.30 26.48 6.06
CA ASP A 39 1.77 25.62 7.14
C ASP A 39 2.86 24.99 8.03
N ASP A 40 4.15 25.25 7.77
CA ASP A 40 5.29 24.74 8.56
C ASP A 40 5.65 25.66 9.76
N GLU A 41 4.67 26.38 10.33
CA GLU A 41 4.86 27.08 11.62
C GLU A 41 4.71 26.09 12.80
N PHE A 42 5.87 25.63 13.28
CA PHE A 42 6.23 25.42 14.69
C PHE A 42 5.09 25.14 15.70
N ASP A 43 4.80 23.85 15.95
CA ASP A 43 4.07 23.43 17.15
C ASP A 43 5.08 23.01 18.24
N SER A 44 5.42 23.96 19.11
CA SER A 44 6.19 23.71 20.32
C SER A 44 5.27 23.28 21.46
N GLY A 45 5.37 22.00 21.82
CA GLY A 45 5.27 21.44 23.19
C GLY A 45 4.20 21.94 24.15
N SER A 46 3.34 21.02 24.59
CA SER A 46 2.91 20.95 25.99
C SER A 46 2.58 19.52 26.39
N GLU A 47 3.40 18.95 27.28
CA GLU A 47 3.05 17.80 28.11
C GLU A 47 1.98 18.20 29.14
N SER A 48 0.96 17.36 29.33
CA SER A 48 0.30 17.19 30.62
C SER A 48 -0.61 15.95 30.65
N GLY A 49 -0.24 14.97 31.49
CA GLY A 49 -1.11 14.40 32.52
C GLY A 49 -2.14 13.33 32.15
N ASP A 50 -1.92 12.12 32.71
CA ASP A 50 -2.79 10.95 32.72
C ASP A 50 -4.23 11.18 33.19
N SER A 51 -5.18 10.41 32.62
CA SER A 51 -6.19 9.65 33.40
C SER A 51 -6.88 8.59 32.53
N GLU A 52 -7.16 7.44 33.16
CA GLU A 52 -7.51 6.15 32.56
C GLU A 52 -8.96 6.00 32.06
N SER A 53 -9.07 5.14 31.03
CA SER A 53 -10.09 4.12 30.74
C SER A 53 -11.58 4.48 30.53
N SER A 54 -12.07 4.21 29.33
CA SER A 54 -13.25 3.34 29.17
C SER A 54 -13.22 2.59 27.84
N ASN A 55 -13.55 1.29 27.92
CA ASN A 55 -13.66 0.35 26.83
C ASN A 55 -14.69 0.77 25.79
N TYR A 56 -14.31 0.70 24.52
CA TYR A 56 -15.24 0.43 23.41
C TYR A 56 -14.69 -0.70 22.57
N GLU A 57 -15.20 -1.91 22.81
CA GLU A 57 -15.16 -2.98 21.83
C GLU A 57 -15.99 -2.54 20.62
N ASN A 58 -15.41 -2.61 19.44
CA ASN A 58 -16.19 -2.81 18.23
C ASN A 58 -15.39 -3.72 17.31
N GLY A 59 -15.74 -5.00 17.35
CA GLY A 59 -15.28 -5.97 16.39
C GLY A 59 -15.80 -5.60 15.00
N ILE A 60 -14.89 -5.36 14.06
CA ILE A 60 -15.18 -5.50 12.64
C ILE A 60 -14.24 -6.57 12.11
N SER A 61 -14.82 -7.76 11.97
CA SER A 61 -14.26 -8.87 11.24
C SER A 61 -14.50 -8.68 9.74
N LYS A 62 -13.44 -8.99 8.99
CA LYS A 62 -13.41 -9.55 7.63
C LYS A 62 -13.77 -8.67 6.43
N GLY A 63 -12.85 -8.66 5.46
CA GLY A 63 -13.15 -8.36 4.07
C GLY A 63 -12.02 -7.79 3.22
N LEU A 64 -10.75 -8.17 3.40
CA LEU A 64 -9.73 -7.91 2.39
C LEU A 64 -9.93 -8.93 1.25
N SER A 65 -10.64 -8.49 0.22
CA SER A 65 -10.70 -9.17 -1.06
C SER A 65 -9.51 -8.72 -1.90
N SER A 66 -8.48 -9.57 -1.93
CA SER A 66 -7.46 -9.64 -2.97
C SER A 66 -8.10 -10.11 -4.29
N GLY A 67 -9.02 -9.32 -4.83
CA GLY A 67 -9.78 -9.65 -6.02
C GLY A 67 -9.50 -8.68 -7.16
N THR A 68 -8.57 -8.99 -8.05
CA THR A 68 -8.83 -9.05 -9.50
C THR A 68 -7.59 -9.54 -10.26
N GLY A 69 -7.59 -10.84 -10.55
CA GLY A 69 -6.73 -11.43 -11.56
C GLY A 69 -7.03 -10.90 -12.96
N CYS A 70 -5.98 -10.57 -13.69
CA CYS A 70 -6.06 -10.29 -15.12
C CYS A 70 -6.05 -11.64 -15.87
N THR A 71 -7.22 -12.19 -16.20
CA THR A 71 -7.32 -13.35 -17.08
C THR A 71 -7.85 -12.98 -18.45
N SER A 72 -7.21 -13.55 -19.46
CA SER A 72 -7.38 -13.27 -20.89
C SER A 72 -8.79 -13.54 -21.43
N ARG A 73 -9.25 -12.60 -22.25
CA ARG A 73 -10.51 -12.60 -23.01
C ARG A 73 -10.84 -13.95 -23.65
N LYS A 74 -12.01 -14.53 -23.31
CA LYS A 74 -12.74 -15.49 -24.14
C LYS A 74 -14.15 -14.94 -24.41
N ARG A 75 -14.41 -14.55 -25.67
CA ARG A 75 -15.74 -14.16 -26.17
C ARG A 75 -16.67 -15.38 -26.20
N ARG A 76 -17.91 -15.25 -25.73
CA ARG A 76 -19.10 -15.92 -26.31
C ARG A 76 -20.42 -15.25 -25.88
N LYS A 77 -21.44 -15.54 -26.69
CA LYS A 77 -22.68 -14.81 -27.03
C LYS A 77 -23.84 -15.00 -26.01
N THR A 78 -24.60 -13.93 -25.82
CA THR A 78 -26.08 -13.75 -25.72
C THR A 78 -26.97 -14.92 -25.28
N GLU A 79 -27.84 -14.70 -24.28
CA GLU A 79 -29.32 -14.60 -24.40
C GLU A 79 -30.05 -14.50 -23.04
N SER A 80 -31.20 -13.78 -23.03
CA SER A 80 -32.33 -13.74 -22.05
C SER A 80 -32.03 -13.23 -20.62
N GLY A 81 -32.80 -12.37 -19.95
CA GLY A 81 -34.17 -11.88 -20.16
C GLY A 81 -35.05 -12.30 -18.98
N SER A 82 -35.20 -11.47 -17.94
CA SER A 82 -36.40 -11.36 -17.08
C SER A 82 -36.20 -10.29 -15.99
N THR A 83 -37.33 -9.70 -15.61
CA THR A 83 -37.54 -8.47 -14.84
C THR A 83 -37.77 -8.69 -13.34
N ASP A 84 -37.77 -7.57 -12.62
CA ASP A 84 -38.52 -7.22 -11.40
C ASP A 84 -37.78 -7.21 -10.02
N ASP A 85 -37.63 -5.95 -9.56
CA ASP A 85 -37.94 -5.39 -8.24
C ASP A 85 -37.36 -5.99 -6.94
N ASP A 86 -36.55 -5.21 -6.20
CA ASP A 86 -37.06 -4.48 -5.02
C ASP A 86 -35.97 -3.66 -4.27
N GLN A 87 -36.30 -2.38 -4.03
CA GLN A 87 -35.97 -1.57 -2.83
C GLN A 87 -34.50 -1.20 -2.50
N PHE A 88 -34.02 -0.15 -3.18
CA PHE A 88 -32.89 0.65 -2.72
C PHE A 88 -33.37 1.72 -1.71
N MET A 89 -33.26 1.44 -0.41
CA MET A 89 -33.54 2.42 0.65
C MET A 89 -32.55 3.59 0.57
N ARG A 90 -33.07 4.76 0.17
CA ARG A 90 -32.41 6.05 0.31
C ARG A 90 -32.34 6.41 1.80
N LYS A 91 -31.15 6.37 2.39
CA LYS A 91 -30.90 7.03 3.68
C LYS A 91 -30.28 8.40 3.40
N ASP A 92 -31.08 9.42 3.67
CA ASP A 92 -30.66 10.82 3.77
C ASP A 92 -29.47 10.94 4.72
N ARG A 93 -28.33 11.42 4.21
CA ARG A 93 -27.21 11.86 5.05
C ARG A 93 -27.39 13.35 5.30
N GLY A 94 -27.58 13.66 6.57
CA GLY A 94 -27.65 15.02 7.09
C GLY A 94 -26.45 15.86 6.65
N THR A 95 -26.73 17.14 6.44
CA THR A 95 -25.78 18.20 6.15
C THR A 95 -24.82 18.40 7.32
N SER A 96 -23.65 17.75 7.26
CA SER A 96 -22.51 18.10 8.09
C SER A 96 -21.57 19.01 7.30
N SER A 97 -21.31 20.17 7.88
CA SER A 97 -20.39 21.23 7.49
C SER A 97 -19.24 20.79 6.58
N ARG A 98 -19.19 21.34 5.35
CA ARG A 98 -18.02 21.25 4.45
C ARG A 98 -16.88 22.07 5.06
N LYS A 99 -16.12 21.48 5.98
CA LYS A 99 -14.72 21.89 6.18
C LYS A 99 -14.02 21.69 4.84
N GLY A 100 -13.38 22.73 4.32
CA GLY A 100 -12.71 22.69 3.01
C GLY A 100 -11.82 21.46 2.88
N ASN A 101 -11.91 20.77 1.75
CA ASN A 101 -11.04 19.64 1.44
C ASN A 101 -9.59 20.14 1.46
N LYS A 102 -8.88 19.95 2.57
CA LYS A 102 -7.42 20.06 2.59
C LYS A 102 -6.94 18.97 1.65
N GLN A 103 -6.50 19.35 0.45
CA GLN A 103 -5.92 18.41 -0.51
C GLN A 103 -4.73 17.75 0.19
N LEU A 104 -4.88 16.50 0.58
CA LEU A 104 -3.82 15.72 1.20
C LEU A 104 -2.82 15.38 0.09
N PHE A 105 -1.63 15.95 0.17
CA PHE A 105 -0.53 15.59 -0.72
C PHE A 105 0.08 14.29 -0.22
N ASN A 106 -0.21 13.20 -0.93
CA ASN A 106 0.42 11.93 -0.68
C ASN A 106 1.78 11.86 -1.39
N ALA A 107 2.73 11.21 -0.74
CA ALA A 107 3.96 10.73 -1.35
C ALA A 107 3.85 9.20 -1.49
N ALA A 108 4.52 8.65 -2.50
CA ALA A 108 4.42 7.23 -2.83
C ALA A 108 5.79 6.61 -3.07
N CYS A 109 5.89 5.31 -2.83
CA CYS A 109 7.04 4.49 -3.16
C CYS A 109 6.57 3.19 -3.81
N GLY A 110 7.34 2.71 -4.77
CA GLY A 110 7.15 1.39 -5.38
C GLY A 110 8.49 0.68 -5.49
N LEU A 111 8.51 -0.62 -5.18
CA LEU A 111 9.65 -1.50 -5.36
C LEU A 111 9.24 -2.70 -6.20
N CYS A 112 10.04 -2.99 -7.22
CA CYS A 112 9.85 -4.14 -8.07
C CYS A 112 11.04 -5.10 -7.93
N VAL A 113 10.74 -6.34 -7.57
CA VAL A 113 11.70 -7.45 -7.53
C VAL A 113 11.55 -8.23 -8.83
N ARG A 114 12.66 -8.49 -9.53
CA ARG A 114 12.67 -9.25 -10.78
C ARG A 114 12.68 -10.76 -10.55
N VAL A 115 11.70 -11.21 -9.78
CA VAL A 115 11.36 -12.60 -9.47
C VAL A 115 9.83 -12.64 -9.37
N GLY A 116 9.21 -13.71 -9.86
CA GLY A 116 7.77 -13.93 -9.79
C GLY A 116 7.47 -15.43 -9.85
N SER A 117 6.22 -15.82 -10.09
CA SER A 117 5.78 -17.22 -9.99
C SER A 117 6.47 -18.21 -10.96
N PHE A 118 7.07 -17.75 -12.05
CA PHE A 118 7.90 -18.62 -12.91
C PHE A 118 9.19 -19.10 -12.25
N HIS A 119 9.56 -18.48 -11.12
CA HIS A 119 10.72 -18.86 -10.32
C HIS A 119 10.33 -19.73 -9.12
N ASP A 120 9.05 -20.09 -8.98
CA ASP A 120 8.61 -21.00 -7.93
C ASP A 120 9.32 -22.36 -8.08
N PRO A 121 9.80 -22.97 -6.98
CA PRO A 121 10.23 -24.36 -6.99
C PRO A 121 9.10 -25.26 -7.48
N LYS A 122 9.44 -26.32 -8.21
CA LYS A 122 8.42 -27.25 -8.75
C LYS A 122 7.61 -27.93 -7.66
N GLU A 123 8.22 -28.08 -6.49
CA GLU A 123 7.64 -28.70 -5.31
C GLU A 123 6.74 -27.72 -4.53
N LEU A 124 6.84 -26.40 -4.78
CA LEU A 124 6.15 -25.34 -4.04
C LEU A 124 5.58 -24.26 -4.99
N PRO A 125 4.60 -24.61 -5.86
CA PRO A 125 3.92 -23.61 -6.67
C PRO A 125 3.20 -22.58 -5.79
N GLY A 126 3.31 -21.30 -6.14
CA GLY A 126 2.74 -20.19 -5.37
C GLY A 126 3.67 -19.61 -4.31
N LEU A 127 4.91 -20.12 -4.17
CA LEU A 127 5.84 -19.66 -3.14
C LEU A 127 6.17 -18.16 -3.26
N ALA A 128 6.34 -17.63 -4.46
CA ALA A 128 6.58 -16.20 -4.66
C ALA A 128 5.40 -15.34 -4.16
N HIS A 129 4.17 -15.80 -4.38
CA HIS A 129 2.95 -15.12 -3.92
C HIS A 129 2.77 -15.24 -2.41
N LEU A 130 3.05 -16.42 -1.84
CA LEU A 130 3.05 -16.58 -0.38
C LEU A 130 4.12 -15.70 0.28
N LEU A 131 5.33 -15.63 -0.30
CA LEU A 131 6.38 -14.76 0.22
C LEU A 131 5.95 -13.29 0.19
N GLU A 132 5.26 -12.84 -0.86
CA GLU A 132 4.69 -11.49 -0.95
C GLU A 132 3.83 -11.15 0.27
N HIS A 133 2.89 -12.02 0.62
CA HIS A 133 2.05 -11.86 1.81
C HIS A 133 2.87 -11.86 3.11
N MET A 134 3.81 -12.80 3.24
CA MET A 134 4.62 -12.94 4.45
C MET A 134 5.51 -11.72 4.74
N LEU A 135 5.85 -10.89 3.74
CA LEU A 135 6.61 -9.66 3.98
C LEU A 135 5.81 -8.60 4.76
N PHE A 136 4.48 -8.65 4.74
CA PHE A 136 3.61 -7.76 5.54
C PHE A 136 3.47 -8.24 7.00
N MET A 137 3.92 -9.45 7.32
CA MET A 137 3.85 -10.07 8.65
C MET A 137 5.02 -9.71 9.57
N GLY A 138 5.54 -8.48 9.42
CA GLY A 138 6.54 -7.91 10.30
C GLY A 138 8.00 -8.19 9.91
N SER A 139 8.88 -7.41 10.52
CA SER A 139 10.32 -7.42 10.33
C SER A 139 11.05 -7.32 11.67
N GLN A 140 12.36 -7.57 11.69
CA GLN A 140 13.14 -7.48 12.93
C GLN A 140 13.05 -6.11 13.62
N LYS A 141 12.97 -5.02 12.84
CA LYS A 141 12.84 -3.65 13.39
C LYS A 141 11.39 -3.29 13.75
N TYR A 142 10.42 -3.83 13.01
CA TYR A 142 8.98 -3.59 13.19
C TYR A 142 8.25 -4.94 13.27
N PRO A 143 8.22 -5.58 14.45
CA PRO A 143 7.76 -6.95 14.58
C PRO A 143 6.24 -7.11 14.61
N GLY A 144 5.47 -6.02 14.64
CA GLY A 144 4.01 -6.09 14.62
C GLY A 144 3.49 -6.64 13.29
N GLU A 145 2.68 -7.69 13.34
CA GLU A 145 1.95 -8.17 12.16
C GLU A 145 1.02 -7.08 11.63
N ASN A 146 1.02 -6.85 10.32
CA ASN A 146 0.19 -5.81 9.66
C ASN A 146 0.41 -4.40 10.23
N GLU A 147 1.53 -4.16 10.92
CA GLU A 147 1.86 -2.84 11.49
C GLU A 147 2.04 -1.81 10.38
N PHE A 148 2.65 -2.22 9.25
CA PHE A 148 2.83 -1.34 8.09
C PHE A 148 1.50 -0.90 7.48
N ASP A 149 0.57 -1.82 7.24
CA ASP A 149 -0.73 -1.48 6.65
C ASP A 149 -1.57 -0.61 7.60
N SER A 150 -1.52 -0.93 8.90
CA SER A 150 -2.15 -0.13 9.95
C SER A 150 -1.56 1.30 10.00
N PHE A 151 -0.24 1.42 9.88
CA PHE A 151 0.46 2.69 9.82
C PHE A 151 0.05 3.49 8.58
N VAL A 152 0.10 2.89 7.40
CA VAL A 152 -0.23 3.59 6.14
C VAL A 152 -1.69 4.03 6.13
N SER A 153 -2.62 3.15 6.53
CA SER A 153 -4.06 3.45 6.60
C SER A 153 -4.39 4.57 7.60
N SER A 154 -3.80 4.54 8.80
CA SER A 154 -4.01 5.58 9.82
C SER A 154 -3.45 6.95 9.41
N HIS A 155 -2.51 7.00 8.45
CA HIS A 155 -1.90 8.23 7.94
C HIS A 155 -2.42 8.63 6.54
N GLY A 156 -3.64 8.20 6.18
CA GLY A 156 -4.33 8.64 4.97
C GLY A 156 -3.76 8.08 3.67
N GLY A 157 -3.12 6.91 3.77
CA GLY A 157 -2.51 6.19 2.68
C GLY A 157 -3.15 4.85 2.38
N ASN A 158 -2.58 4.13 1.42
CA ASN A 158 -2.89 2.73 1.15
C ASN A 158 -1.65 1.99 0.64
N SER A 159 -1.59 0.68 0.85
CA SER A 159 -0.54 -0.22 0.40
C SER A 159 -1.13 -1.30 -0.52
N ASN A 160 -0.30 -1.85 -1.40
CA ASN A 160 -0.66 -3.03 -2.19
C ASN A 160 0.60 -3.75 -2.67
N ALA A 161 0.44 -5.02 -3.04
CA ALA A 161 1.46 -5.81 -3.70
C ALA A 161 0.83 -6.76 -4.74
N CYS A 162 1.66 -7.25 -5.65
CA CYS A 162 1.21 -8.21 -6.67
C CYS A 162 2.38 -9.03 -7.19
N THR A 163 2.19 -10.34 -7.18
CA THR A 163 3.09 -11.31 -7.80
C THR A 163 2.62 -11.68 -9.20
N GLY A 164 3.37 -11.23 -10.21
CA GLY A 164 3.23 -11.67 -11.59
C GLY A 164 4.07 -12.90 -11.90
N TYR A 165 4.22 -13.19 -13.20
CA TYR A 165 5.02 -14.34 -13.66
C TYR A 165 6.53 -14.13 -13.45
N GLU A 166 7.05 -12.94 -13.75
CA GLU A 166 8.49 -12.64 -13.71
C GLU A 166 8.87 -11.60 -12.67
N LEU A 167 7.89 -10.89 -12.12
CA LEU A 167 8.06 -9.74 -11.25
C LEU A 167 7.10 -9.81 -10.07
N THR A 168 7.55 -9.34 -8.91
CA THR A 168 6.71 -9.00 -7.76
C THR A 168 6.86 -7.52 -7.48
N TYR A 169 5.74 -6.82 -7.35
CA TYR A 169 5.66 -5.39 -7.12
C TYR A 169 5.06 -5.12 -5.74
N TYR A 170 5.63 -4.16 -5.03
CA TYR A 170 5.13 -3.66 -3.76
C TYR A 170 5.04 -2.15 -3.84
N CYS A 171 3.98 -1.55 -3.30
CA CYS A 171 3.87 -0.11 -3.21
C CYS A 171 3.05 0.37 -2.03
N PHE A 172 3.25 1.64 -1.73
CA PHE A 172 2.36 2.38 -0.86
C PHE A 172 2.29 3.84 -1.29
N GLU A 173 1.22 4.49 -0.89
CA GLU A 173 1.10 5.94 -0.79
C GLU A 173 0.73 6.31 0.64
N VAL A 174 1.17 7.47 1.10
CA VAL A 174 0.89 7.98 2.45
C VAL A 174 0.97 9.51 2.44
N ASN A 175 0.34 10.18 3.39
CA ASN A 175 0.53 11.61 3.57
C ASN A 175 2.04 11.94 3.66
N LYS A 176 2.48 12.92 2.87
CA LYS A 176 3.89 13.32 2.72
C LYS A 176 4.63 13.50 4.05
N LYS A 177 3.96 13.99 5.11
CA LYS A 177 4.55 14.17 6.45
C LYS A 177 5.10 12.85 7.03
N TYR A 178 4.49 11.72 6.69
CA TYR A 178 4.81 10.39 7.22
C TYR A 178 5.62 9.54 6.24
N PHE A 179 5.98 10.08 5.08
CA PHE A 179 6.64 9.33 4.02
C PHE A 179 7.97 8.71 4.45
N GLN A 180 8.79 9.44 5.20
CA GLN A 180 10.09 8.92 5.65
C GLN A 180 9.95 7.71 6.57
N GLU A 181 8.99 7.76 7.50
CA GLU A 181 8.72 6.64 8.41
C GLU A 181 8.09 5.45 7.68
N ALA A 182 7.13 5.69 6.79
CA ALA A 182 6.56 4.65 5.93
C ALA A 182 7.65 3.97 5.09
N LEU A 183 8.55 4.75 4.49
CA LEU A 183 9.64 4.24 3.68
C LEU A 183 10.62 3.39 4.48
N ASP A 184 10.91 3.76 5.73
CA ASP A 184 11.77 2.98 6.64
C ASP A 184 11.11 1.64 7.02
N LYS A 185 9.82 1.64 7.37
CA LYS A 185 9.05 0.40 7.60
C LYS A 185 9.03 -0.50 6.37
N PHE A 186 8.72 0.08 5.21
CA PHE A 186 8.68 -0.61 3.92
C PHE A 186 10.03 -1.20 3.53
N ALA A 187 11.14 -0.48 3.76
CA ALA A 187 12.47 -0.98 3.45
C ALA A 187 12.82 -2.26 4.24
N HIS A 188 12.33 -2.39 5.47
CA HIS A 188 12.61 -3.56 6.32
C HIS A 188 11.93 -4.84 5.87
N PHE A 189 10.95 -4.78 4.97
CA PHE A 189 10.43 -5.96 4.26
C PHE A 189 11.55 -6.69 3.51
N PHE A 190 12.53 -5.94 2.99
CA PHE A 190 13.59 -6.44 2.12
C PHE A 190 14.95 -6.59 2.82
N ILE A 191 15.05 -6.20 4.09
CA ILE A 191 16.29 -6.28 4.87
C ILE A 191 16.26 -7.49 5.80
N SER A 192 15.21 -7.63 6.59
CA SER A 192 15.12 -8.64 7.65
C SER A 192 13.65 -8.94 8.01
N PRO A 193 12.87 -9.55 7.10
CA PRO A 193 11.51 -10.00 7.40
C PRO A 193 11.53 -11.14 8.42
N LEU A 194 10.50 -11.25 9.27
CA LEU A 194 10.46 -12.29 10.32
C LEU A 194 10.09 -13.67 9.78
N ILE A 195 9.09 -13.74 8.90
CA ILE A 195 8.58 -14.99 8.31
C ILE A 195 8.30 -16.04 9.40
N MET A 196 7.45 -15.69 10.37
CA MET A 196 7.14 -16.55 11.51
C MET A 196 6.21 -17.69 11.11
N GLU A 197 6.47 -18.89 11.65
CA GLU A 197 5.63 -20.08 11.46
C GLU A 197 4.19 -19.86 11.92
N SER A 198 3.98 -19.07 12.99
CA SER A 198 2.65 -18.72 13.53
C SER A 198 1.79 -17.87 12.57
N SER A 199 2.42 -17.15 11.65
CA SER A 199 1.71 -16.32 10.65
C SER A 199 1.53 -17.09 9.34
N LEU A 200 2.39 -18.08 9.09
CA LEU A 200 2.44 -18.83 7.84
C LEU A 200 1.14 -19.61 7.55
N GLU A 201 0.61 -20.35 8.52
CA GLU A 201 -0.61 -21.15 8.31
C GLU A 201 -1.80 -20.28 7.91
N ARG A 202 -1.96 -19.11 8.54
CA ARG A 202 -3.03 -18.15 8.22
C ARG A 202 -2.87 -17.55 6.83
N GLU A 203 -1.64 -17.22 6.43
CA GLU A 203 -1.39 -16.66 5.11
C GLU A 203 -1.51 -17.70 3.98
N ILE A 204 -1.23 -18.98 4.26
CA ILE A 204 -1.53 -20.06 3.31
C ILE A 204 -3.05 -20.13 3.06
N GLU A 205 -3.86 -20.08 4.11
CA GLU A 205 -5.33 -20.02 3.96
C GLU A 205 -5.78 -18.77 3.21
N ALA A 206 -5.14 -17.61 3.46
CA ALA A 206 -5.47 -16.37 2.77
C ALA A 206 -5.18 -16.42 1.27
N VAL A 207 -4.14 -17.16 0.85
CA VAL A 207 -3.76 -17.33 -0.56
C VAL A 207 -4.66 -18.33 -1.30
N ASP A 208 -5.22 -19.32 -0.60
CA ASP A 208 -6.06 -20.37 -1.21
C ASP A 208 -7.51 -19.92 -1.48
N ASN A 209 -7.99 -18.86 -0.80
CA ASN A 209 -9.35 -18.32 -0.90
C ASN A 209 -9.53 -17.30 -2.03
#